data_AF-I6YL27-F1
#
_entry.id   AF-I6YL27-F1
#
_cell.length_a   1.000
_cell.length_b   1.000
_cell.length_c   1.000
_cell.angle_alpha   90.00
_cell.angle_beta   90.00
_cell.angle_gamma   90.00
#
_symmetry.space_group_name_H-M   'P 1'
#
loop_
_entity.id
_entity.type
_entity.pdbx_description
1 polymer ?
#
loop_
_entity_poly.entity_id
_entity_poly.type
_entity_poly.pdbx_seq_one_letter_code
_entity_poly.pdbx_strand_id
1 'polypeptide(L)'
;MSTLGPHFKLIFWNDRGVFSWERVKFFGSRIWLILIAELAVSIAFAHLLQTIFPTSGAANTENQKRITTSLKDARIIMIVISVLIFAPVFEELIYRRSILKTANFHTSTLFSSALIFGLIHLNSSKETIFHLLPYFCGGLVFAWSYKKYRNIWISIFVHFLHNLTALLSAVAHSNSVFINIFPPWS
;
A
#
# COMPACT_ATOMS: atom_id res chain seq x y z
N MET A 1 25.24 -4.09 9.40
CA MET A 1 24.51 -5.39 9.25
C MET A 1 23.13 -5.15 8.66
N SER A 2 22.71 -5.95 7.68
CA SER A 2 21.39 -5.82 7.04
C SER A 2 20.27 -6.20 8.03
N THR A 3 19.54 -5.21 8.53
CA THR A 3 18.45 -5.43 9.50
C THR A 3 17.19 -6.08 8.90
N LEU A 4 17.20 -6.56 7.65
CA LEU A 4 16.02 -7.15 7.01
C LEU A 4 15.70 -8.55 7.56
N GLY A 5 16.66 -9.48 7.52
CA GLY A 5 16.46 -10.86 7.98
C GLY A 5 16.06 -10.95 9.46
N PRO A 6 16.78 -10.31 10.39
CA PRO A 6 16.41 -10.31 11.80
C PRO A 6 15.02 -9.71 12.06
N HIS A 7 14.69 -8.59 11.41
CA HIS A 7 13.37 -7.97 11.60
C HIS A 7 12.23 -8.81 11.01
N PHE A 8 12.47 -9.54 9.92
CA PHE A 8 11.49 -10.50 9.39
C PHE A 8 11.25 -11.61 10.41
N LYS A 9 12.34 -12.18 10.95
CA LYS A 9 12.26 -13.26 11.92
C LYS A 9 11.48 -12.87 13.17
N LEU A 10 11.63 -11.63 13.66
CA LEU A 10 10.93 -11.15 14.87
C LEU A 10 9.40 -11.23 14.80
N ILE A 11 8.82 -11.31 13.59
CA ILE A 11 7.37 -11.44 13.38
C ILE A 11 6.89 -12.84 13.75
N PHE A 12 7.72 -13.87 13.53
CA PHE A 12 7.32 -15.28 13.67
C PHE A 12 8.11 -16.03 14.75
N TRP A 13 9.36 -15.64 15.02
CA TRP A 13 10.27 -16.26 15.98
C TRP A 13 10.60 -15.30 17.13
N ASN A 14 10.82 -15.87 18.31
CA ASN A 14 11.35 -15.14 19.47
C ASN A 14 12.88 -15.01 19.42
N ASP A 15 13.46 -14.34 20.42
CA ASP A 15 14.91 -14.09 20.50
C ASP A 15 15.73 -15.39 20.69
N ARG A 16 15.07 -16.51 21.02
CA ARG A 16 15.66 -17.85 21.10
C ARG A 16 15.51 -18.65 19.79
N GLY A 17 14.98 -18.05 18.73
CA GLY A 17 14.77 -18.71 17.44
C GLY A 17 13.63 -19.73 17.43
N VAL A 18 12.72 -19.70 18.41
CA VAL A 18 11.55 -20.59 18.47
C VAL A 18 10.34 -19.88 17.87
N PHE A 19 9.62 -20.58 16.99
CA PHE A 19 8.41 -20.07 16.36
C PHE A 19 7.33 -19.79 17.42
N SER A 20 6.62 -18.68 17.29
CA SER A 20 5.67 -18.18 18.29
C SER A 20 4.38 -17.71 17.63
N TRP A 21 3.31 -18.49 17.83
CA TRP A 21 1.96 -18.11 17.41
C TRP A 21 1.49 -16.80 18.03
N GLU A 22 1.90 -16.51 19.27
CA GLU A 22 1.56 -15.26 19.95
C GLU A 22 2.15 -14.04 19.23
N ARG A 23 3.36 -14.14 18.67
CA ARG A 23 3.94 -13.07 17.84
C ARG A 23 3.20 -12.90 16.52
N VAL A 24 2.86 -14.01 15.86
CA VAL A 24 2.07 -13.99 14.62
C VAL A 24 0.72 -13.32 14.85
N LYS A 25 0.00 -13.69 15.91
CA LYS A 25 -1.28 -13.06 16.30
C LYS A 25 -1.09 -11.58 16.66
N PHE A 26 -0.06 -11.25 17.42
CA PHE A 26 0.23 -9.88 17.81
C PHE A 26 0.49 -8.98 16.60
N PHE A 27 1.47 -9.32 15.76
CA PHE A 27 1.79 -8.50 14.58
C PHE A 27 0.68 -8.55 13.53
N GLY A 28 0.09 -9.72 13.29
CA GLY A 28 -1.01 -9.90 12.36
C GLY A 28 -2.22 -9.05 12.74
N SER A 29 -2.65 -9.07 13.99
CA SER A 29 -3.77 -8.23 14.45
C SER A 29 -3.48 -6.74 14.30
N ARG A 30 -2.24 -6.29 14.54
CA ARG A 30 -1.86 -4.89 14.30
C ARG A 30 -1.84 -4.52 12.83
N ILE A 31 -1.33 -5.39 11.95
CA ILE A 31 -1.37 -5.19 10.51
C ILE A 31 -2.83 -5.05 10.04
N TRP A 32 -3.71 -5.96 10.47
CA TRP A 32 -5.14 -5.90 10.13
C TRP A 32 -5.83 -4.65 10.66
N LEU A 33 -5.59 -4.27 11.91
CA LEU A 33 -6.17 -3.05 12.49
C LEU A 33 -5.73 -1.79 11.74
N ILE A 34 -4.46 -1.73 11.33
CA ILE A 34 -3.93 -0.60 10.57
C ILE A 34 -4.57 -0.55 9.18
N LEU A 35 -4.67 -1.69 8.50
CA LEU A 35 -5.33 -1.77 7.20
C LEU A 35 -6.80 -1.34 7.29
N ILE A 36 -7.56 -1.86 8.26
CA ILE A 36 -8.99 -1.51 8.41
C ILE A 36 -9.15 -0.02 8.70
N ALA A 37 -8.32 0.54 9.59
CA ALA A 37 -8.36 1.97 9.90
C ALA A 37 -8.03 2.82 8.67
N GLU A 38 -7.02 2.42 7.89
CA GLU A 38 -6.64 3.10 6.65
C GLU A 38 -7.77 3.04 5.61
N LEU A 39 -8.33 1.86 5.34
CA LEU A 39 -9.43 1.70 4.40
C LEU A 39 -10.66 2.51 4.82
N ALA A 40 -11.01 2.50 6.11
CA ALA A 40 -12.13 3.28 6.63
C ALA A 40 -11.92 4.78 6.41
N VAL A 41 -10.72 5.29 6.70
CA VAL A 41 -10.35 6.70 6.47
C VAL A 41 -10.38 7.01 4.98
N SER A 42 -9.79 6.17 4.13
CA SER A 42 -9.75 6.36 2.67
C SER A 42 -11.15 6.37 2.05
N ILE A 43 -12.05 5.48 2.48
CA ILE A 43 -13.45 5.44 2.01
C ILE A 43 -14.23 6.67 2.48
N ALA A 44 -14.17 7.00 3.78
CA ALA A 44 -14.86 8.17 4.32
C ALA A 44 -14.40 9.46 3.63
N PHE A 45 -13.10 9.55 3.38
CA PHE A 45 -12.51 10.69 2.69
C PHE A 45 -12.92 10.78 1.21
N ALA A 46 -12.95 9.65 0.50
CA ALA A 46 -13.44 9.62 -0.88
C ALA A 46 -14.90 10.09 -0.99
N HIS A 47 -15.77 9.67 -0.06
CA HIS A 47 -17.16 10.14 0.00
C HIS A 47 -17.25 11.64 0.31
N LEU A 48 -16.42 12.15 1.22
CA LEU A 48 -16.36 13.58 1.53
C LEU A 48 -15.94 14.40 0.30
N LEU A 49 -14.90 13.98 -0.42
CA LEU A 49 -14.48 14.66 -1.63
C LEU A 49 -15.54 14.60 -2.73
N GLN A 50 -16.25 13.48 -2.88
CA GLN A 50 -17.32 13.36 -3.88
C GLN A 50 -18.51 14.27 -3.56
N THR A 51 -18.82 14.49 -2.28
CA THR A 51 -19.91 15.39 -1.86
C THR A 51 -19.55 16.86 -2.01
N ILE A 52 -18.31 17.25 -1.72
CA ILE A 52 -17.85 18.65 -1.86
C ILE A 52 -17.49 18.98 -3.32
N PHE A 53 -16.90 18.03 -4.04
CA PHE A 53 -16.41 18.19 -5.41
C PHE A 53 -16.89 17.05 -6.33
N PRO A 54 -18.17 17.04 -6.73
CA PRO A 54 -18.77 15.93 -7.48
C PRO A 54 -18.10 15.62 -8.82
N THR A 55 -17.48 16.63 -9.46
CA THR A 55 -16.81 16.51 -10.76
C THR A 55 -15.30 16.29 -10.67
N SER A 56 -14.74 16.17 -9.45
CA SER A 56 -13.28 16.06 -9.24
C SER A 56 -12.65 14.77 -9.77
N GLY A 57 -13.45 13.73 -9.98
CA GLY A 57 -12.97 12.43 -10.43
C GLY A 57 -12.04 11.73 -9.44
N ALA A 58 -11.97 12.18 -8.17
CA ALA A 58 -11.00 11.73 -7.16
C ALA A 58 -10.97 10.21 -6.91
N ALA A 59 -12.06 9.50 -7.24
CA ALA A 59 -12.13 8.04 -7.15
C ALA A 59 -11.41 7.30 -8.31
N ASN A 60 -11.08 7.98 -9.41
CA ASN A 60 -10.60 7.38 -10.66
C ASN A 60 -9.17 7.81 -11.00
N THR A 61 -8.20 7.36 -10.20
CA THR A 61 -6.78 7.66 -10.45
C THR A 61 -6.30 7.07 -11.78
N GLU A 62 -5.36 7.75 -12.43
CA GLU A 62 -4.75 7.27 -13.67
C GLU A 62 -3.95 5.99 -13.41
N ASN A 63 -3.34 5.87 -12.23
CA ASN A 63 -2.67 4.63 -11.83
C ASN A 63 -3.66 3.45 -11.81
N GLN A 64 -4.85 3.64 -11.26
CA GLN A 64 -5.90 2.62 -11.24
C GLN A 64 -6.33 2.21 -12.65
N LYS A 65 -6.47 3.18 -13.57
CA LYS A 65 -6.78 2.90 -14.98
C LYS A 65 -5.67 2.12 -15.66
N ARG A 66 -4.41 2.51 -15.48
CA ARG A 66 -3.24 1.80 -16.05
C ARG A 66 -3.17 0.37 -15.57
N ILE A 67 -3.37 0.14 -14.27
CA ILE A 67 -3.42 -1.22 -13.69
C ILE A 67 -4.58 -1.99 -14.34
N THR A 68 -5.79 -1.44 -14.34
CA THR A 68 -6.98 -2.12 -14.87
C THR A 68 -6.84 -2.47 -16.35
N THR A 69 -6.29 -1.58 -17.18
CA THR A 69 -6.01 -1.85 -18.59
C THR A 69 -4.96 -2.95 -18.72
N SER A 70 -3.87 -2.87 -17.96
CA SER A 70 -2.80 -3.86 -18.04
C SER A 70 -3.26 -5.26 -17.59
N LEU A 71 -4.22 -5.35 -16.66
CA LEU A 71 -4.82 -6.61 -16.22
C LEU A 71 -5.66 -7.30 -17.31
N LYS A 72 -6.09 -6.57 -18.35
CA LYS A 72 -6.81 -7.14 -19.49
C LYS A 72 -5.88 -7.81 -20.50
N ASP A 73 -4.59 -7.49 -20.47
CA ASP A 73 -3.60 -8.07 -21.38
C ASP A 73 -3.03 -9.38 -20.82
N ALA A 74 -2.40 -10.19 -21.67
CA ALA A 74 -1.81 -11.49 -21.33
C ALA A 74 -0.62 -11.45 -20.32
N ARG A 75 -0.39 -10.31 -19.65
CA ARG A 75 0.74 -10.06 -18.73
C ARG A 75 0.34 -10.03 -17.26
N ILE A 76 -0.82 -10.61 -16.92
CA ILE A 76 -1.40 -10.48 -15.59
C ILE A 76 -0.47 -10.92 -14.46
N ILE A 77 0.24 -12.04 -14.62
CA ILE A 77 1.14 -12.58 -13.59
C ILE A 77 2.24 -11.56 -13.27
N MET A 78 2.83 -10.93 -14.29
CA MET A 78 3.87 -9.92 -14.09
C MET A 78 3.35 -8.70 -13.33
N ILE A 79 2.15 -8.22 -13.68
CA ILE A 79 1.55 -7.03 -13.04
C ILE A 79 1.21 -7.34 -11.59
N VAL A 80 0.62 -8.50 -11.32
CA VAL A 80 0.28 -8.93 -9.95
C VAL A 80 1.53 -9.00 -9.08
N ILE A 81 2.60 -9.65 -9.56
CA ILE A 81 3.87 -9.70 -8.81
C ILE A 81 4.47 -8.30 -8.63
N SER A 82 4.42 -7.45 -9.65
CA SER A 82 4.93 -6.09 -9.57
C SER A 82 4.18 -5.24 -8.55
N VAL A 83 2.85 -5.23 -8.61
CA VAL A 83 1.98 -4.39 -7.76
C VAL A 83 1.96 -4.88 -6.32
N LEU A 84 1.98 -6.19 -6.11
CA LEU A 84 1.86 -6.75 -4.76
C LEU A 84 3.21 -6.90 -4.08
N ILE A 85 4.27 -7.31 -4.78
CA ILE A 85 5.54 -7.67 -4.15
C ILE A 85 6.59 -6.59 -4.41
N PHE A 86 6.93 -6.34 -5.67
CA PHE A 86 8.05 -5.46 -5.98
C PHE A 86 7.79 -4.01 -5.55
N ALA A 87 6.66 -3.43 -5.93
CA ALA A 87 6.34 -2.04 -5.59
C ALA A 87 6.35 -1.81 -4.07
N PRO A 88 5.58 -2.55 -3.23
CA PRO A 88 5.61 -2.35 -1.79
C PRO A 88 6.99 -2.54 -1.16
N VAL A 89 7.76 -3.53 -1.60
CA VAL A 89 9.11 -3.76 -1.06
C VAL A 89 10.04 -2.60 -1.44
N PHE A 90 10.14 -2.24 -2.72
CA PHE A 90 11.05 -1.19 -3.18
C PHE A 90 10.67 0.19 -2.64
N GLU A 91 9.39 0.54 -2.68
CA GLU A 91 8.91 1.83 -2.19
C GLU A 91 9.16 1.97 -0.69
N GLU A 92 8.89 0.95 0.12
CA GLU A 92 9.18 1.01 1.56
C GLU A 92 10.70 1.06 1.85
N LEU A 93 11.53 0.38 1.07
CA LEU A 93 12.99 0.50 1.21
C LEU A 93 13.50 1.90 0.84
N ILE A 94 12.95 2.52 -0.19
CA ILE A 94 13.33 3.87 -0.62
C ILE A 94 12.81 4.89 0.40
N TYR A 95 11.50 5.00 0.57
CA TYR A 95 10.90 6.08 1.35
C TYR A 95 11.07 5.89 2.85
N ARG A 96 10.98 4.66 3.36
CA ARG A 96 10.96 4.45 4.83
C ARG A 96 12.34 4.12 5.33
N ARG A 97 13.00 3.13 4.73
CA ARG A 97 14.33 2.74 5.19
C ARG A 97 15.40 3.78 4.80
N SER A 98 15.33 4.42 3.65
CA SER A 98 16.39 5.35 3.23
C SER A 98 16.15 6.78 3.69
N ILE A 99 14.89 7.27 3.68
CA ILE A 99 14.58 8.64 4.13
C ILE A 99 14.25 8.66 5.64
N LEU A 100 13.18 7.97 6.06
CA LEU A 100 12.68 8.08 7.43
C LEU A 100 13.64 7.53 8.50
N LYS A 101 14.24 6.35 8.27
CA LYS A 101 15.18 5.75 9.22
C LYS A 101 16.45 6.58 9.37
N THR A 102 17.01 7.08 8.27
CA THR A 102 18.24 7.89 8.26
C THR A 102 18.06 9.20 9.02
N ALA A 103 16.86 9.79 8.95
CA ALA A 103 16.49 10.93 9.76
C ALA A 103 15.98 10.54 11.16
N ASN A 104 16.44 9.43 11.74
CA ASN A 104 16.09 8.97 13.09
C ASN A 104 14.59 8.99 13.41
N PHE A 105 13.74 8.83 12.39
CA PHE A 105 12.28 8.84 12.51
C PHE A 105 11.70 10.15 13.07
N HIS A 106 12.34 11.29 12.79
CA HIS A 106 11.79 12.61 13.08
C HIS A 106 10.38 12.77 12.46
N THR A 107 9.49 13.44 13.19
CA THR A 107 8.10 13.61 12.76
C THR A 107 7.99 14.42 11.46
N SER A 108 8.83 15.45 11.28
CA SER A 108 8.92 16.20 10.03
C SER A 108 9.27 15.32 8.83
N THR A 109 10.19 14.36 9.01
CA THR A 109 10.58 13.42 7.96
C THR A 109 9.50 12.39 7.67
N LEU A 110 8.65 12.05 8.64
CA LEU A 110 7.46 11.22 8.40
C LEU A 110 6.52 11.89 7.40
N PHE A 111 6.19 13.17 7.63
CA PHE A 111 5.36 13.95 6.71
C PHE A 111 6.05 14.11 5.34
N SER A 112 7.34 14.43 5.34
CA SER A 112 8.10 14.61 4.09
C SER A 112 8.18 13.32 3.26
N SER A 113 8.41 12.18 3.91
CA SER A 113 8.43 10.87 3.25
C SER A 113 7.07 10.51 2.66
N ALA A 114 5.98 10.79 3.36
CA ALA A 114 4.63 10.57 2.86
C ALA A 114 4.28 11.52 1.71
N LEU A 115 4.72 12.78 1.79
CA LEU A 115 4.48 13.78 0.75
C LEU A 115 5.21 13.42 -0.54
N ILE A 116 6.49 13.08 -0.46
CA ILE A 116 7.27 12.61 -1.62
C ILE A 116 6.62 11.36 -2.22
N PHE A 117 6.19 10.41 -1.38
CA PHE A 117 5.45 9.24 -1.82
C PHE A 117 4.16 9.62 -2.55
N GLY A 118 3.38 10.58 -2.05
CA GLY A 118 2.18 11.04 -2.76
C GLY A 118 2.50 11.72 -4.09
N LEU A 119 3.51 12.59 -4.11
CA LEU A 119 3.85 13.39 -5.29
C LEU A 119 4.34 12.53 -6.46
N ILE A 120 5.12 11.49 -6.23
CA ILE A 120 5.59 10.61 -7.31
C ILE A 120 4.48 9.72 -7.92
N HIS A 121 3.35 9.57 -7.21
CA HIS A 121 2.19 8.83 -7.72
C HIS A 121 1.28 9.69 -8.59
N LEU A 122 1.40 11.02 -8.53
CA LEU A 122 0.75 11.94 -9.46
C LEU A 122 1.47 11.87 -10.81
N ASN A 123 1.07 10.93 -11.64
CA ASN A 123 1.85 10.58 -12.84
C ASN A 123 1.19 11.00 -14.15
N SER A 124 0.35 12.05 -14.17
CA SER A 124 -0.28 12.53 -15.40
C SER A 124 -0.78 13.97 -15.30
N SER A 125 -0.79 14.66 -16.45
CA SER A 125 -1.44 15.97 -16.65
C SER A 125 -2.96 15.98 -16.38
N LYS A 126 -3.55 14.80 -16.13
CA LYS A 126 -4.97 14.60 -15.86
C LYS A 126 -5.30 14.45 -14.37
N GLU A 127 -4.31 14.27 -13.51
CA GLU A 127 -4.54 14.15 -12.06
C GLU A 127 -4.58 15.53 -11.40
N THR A 128 -5.57 15.71 -10.53
CA THR A 128 -5.74 16.94 -9.73
C THR A 128 -5.07 16.80 -8.36
N ILE A 129 -4.90 17.91 -7.64
CA ILE A 129 -4.37 17.88 -6.27
C ILE A 129 -5.17 16.98 -5.31
N PHE A 130 -6.45 16.72 -5.61
CA PHE A 130 -7.28 15.80 -4.83
C PHE A 130 -6.79 14.35 -4.90
N HIS A 131 -6.11 13.96 -5.98
CA HIS A 131 -5.54 12.63 -6.15
C HIS A 131 -4.26 12.44 -5.33
N LEU A 132 -3.59 13.52 -4.93
CA LEU A 132 -2.42 13.46 -4.06
C LEU A 132 -2.78 12.87 -2.70
N LEU A 133 -3.97 13.21 -2.22
CA LEU A 133 -4.36 13.01 -0.85
C LEU A 133 -4.52 11.53 -0.45
N PRO A 134 -5.17 10.64 -1.23
CA PRO A 134 -5.16 9.21 -0.90
C PRO A 134 -3.75 8.64 -0.85
N TYR A 135 -2.87 8.99 -1.80
CA TYR A 135 -1.47 8.52 -1.79
C TYR A 135 -0.68 9.08 -0.59
N PHE A 136 -0.89 10.35 -0.26
CA PHE A 136 -0.27 10.99 0.90
C PHE A 136 -0.73 10.34 2.21
N CYS A 137 -2.04 10.11 2.38
CA CYS A 137 -2.62 9.47 3.56
C CYS A 137 -2.11 8.03 3.72
N GLY A 138 -2.13 7.22 2.66
CA GLY A 138 -1.52 5.88 2.68
C GLY A 138 -0.03 5.97 3.03
N GLY A 139 0.67 6.94 2.45
CA GLY A 139 2.07 7.22 2.76
C GLY A 139 2.33 7.56 4.23
N LEU A 140 1.43 8.32 4.88
CA LEU A 140 1.50 8.62 6.31
C LEU A 140 1.27 7.36 7.15
N VAL A 141 0.29 6.53 6.80
CA VAL A 141 0.00 5.26 7.49
C VAL A 141 1.21 4.33 7.44
N PHE A 142 1.81 4.15 6.26
CA PHE A 142 2.99 3.30 6.09
C PHE A 142 4.18 3.86 6.90
N ALA A 143 4.46 5.15 6.78
CA ALA A 143 5.54 5.79 7.53
C ALA A 143 5.33 5.72 9.06
N TRP A 144 4.10 5.92 9.53
CA TRP A 144 3.74 5.77 10.94
C TRP A 144 3.89 4.33 11.42
N SER A 145 3.44 3.34 10.63
CA SER A 145 3.57 1.92 10.98
C SER A 145 5.05 1.56 11.18
N TYR A 146 5.93 2.01 10.28
CA TYR A 146 7.36 1.76 10.41
C TYR A 146 7.96 2.46 11.64
N LYS A 147 7.57 3.72 11.91
CA LYS A 147 8.02 4.46 13.09
C LYS A 147 7.55 3.82 14.39
N LYS A 148 6.30 3.33 14.45
CA LYS A 148 5.69 2.75 15.65
C LYS A 148 6.35 1.43 16.04
N TYR A 149 6.53 0.52 15.09
CA TYR A 149 7.02 -0.83 15.39
C TYR A 149 8.51 -1.03 15.12
N ARG A 150 9.17 -0.04 14.51
CA ARG A 150 10.60 -0.09 14.12
C ARG A 150 10.96 -1.31 13.27
N ASN A 151 9.95 -1.87 12.58
CA ASN A 151 10.07 -3.04 11.73
C ASN A 151 9.51 -2.73 10.35
N ILE A 152 10.37 -2.75 9.33
CA ILE A 152 10.00 -2.37 7.96
C ILE A 152 9.01 -3.36 7.35
N TRP A 153 9.03 -4.62 7.80
CA TRP A 153 8.14 -5.66 7.29
C TRP A 153 6.69 -5.42 7.66
N ILE A 154 6.41 -4.77 8.78
CA ILE A 154 5.04 -4.40 9.14
C ILE A 154 4.51 -3.38 8.13
N SER A 155 5.31 -2.38 7.77
CA SER A 155 4.95 -1.40 6.74
C SER A 155 4.76 -2.06 5.37
N ILE A 156 5.70 -2.95 4.98
CA ILE A 156 5.61 -3.71 3.73
C ILE A 156 4.34 -4.56 3.68
N PHE A 157 3.97 -5.26 4.77
CA PHE A 157 2.76 -6.09 4.79
C PHE A 157 1.49 -5.25 4.76
N VAL A 158 1.44 -4.12 5.46
CA VAL A 158 0.29 -3.20 5.38
C VAL A 158 0.14 -2.67 3.95
N HIS A 159 1.24 -2.26 3.31
CA HIS A 159 1.24 -1.76 1.93
C HIS A 159 0.88 -2.87 0.93
N PHE A 160 1.42 -4.07 1.07
CA PHE A 160 1.03 -5.25 0.29
C PHE A 160 -0.49 -5.48 0.37
N LEU A 161 -1.06 -5.46 1.58
CA LEU A 161 -2.50 -5.71 1.77
C LEU A 161 -3.35 -4.57 1.21
N HIS A 162 -2.91 -3.32 1.34
CA HIS A 162 -3.56 -2.17 0.71
C HIS A 162 -3.57 -2.30 -0.83
N ASN A 163 -2.45 -2.68 -1.43
CA ASN A 163 -2.40 -2.91 -2.88
C ASN A 163 -3.24 -4.12 -3.30
N LEU A 164 -3.30 -5.16 -2.47
CA LEU A 164 -4.15 -6.32 -2.70
C LEU A 164 -5.63 -5.94 -2.69
N THR A 165 -6.10 -5.15 -1.73
CA THR A 165 -7.51 -4.71 -1.69
C THR A 165 -7.84 -3.80 -2.86
N ALA A 166 -6.94 -2.90 -3.24
CA ALA A 166 -7.10 -2.06 -4.44
C ALA A 166 -7.19 -2.89 -5.73
N LEU A 167 -6.32 -3.90 -5.87
CA LEU A 167 -6.31 -4.83 -6.99
C LEU A 167 -7.60 -5.66 -7.07
N LEU A 168 -8.04 -6.23 -5.94
CA LEU A 168 -9.30 -6.99 -5.88
C LEU A 168 -10.50 -6.12 -6.23
N SER A 169 -10.53 -4.87 -5.75
CA SER A 169 -11.56 -3.89 -6.14
C SER A 169 -11.53 -3.62 -7.64
N ALA A 170 -10.35 -3.48 -8.25
CA ALA A 170 -10.20 -3.29 -9.70
C ALA A 170 -10.80 -4.44 -10.51
N VAL A 171 -10.52 -5.68 -10.09
CA VAL A 171 -11.04 -6.89 -10.74
C VAL A 171 -12.56 -6.99 -10.56
N ALA A 172 -13.08 -6.73 -9.35
CA ALA A 172 -14.49 -6.82 -9.05
C ALA A 172 -15.36 -5.83 -9.85
N HIS A 173 -14.86 -4.62 -10.12
CA HIS A 173 -15.58 -3.61 -10.91
C HIS A 173 -15.38 -3.76 -12.43
N SER A 174 -14.57 -4.72 -12.89
CA SER A 174 -14.29 -4.92 -14.31
C SER A 174 -14.63 -6.33 -14.77
N ASN A 175 -15.86 -6.54 -15.24
CA ASN A 175 -16.31 -7.82 -15.84
C ASN A 175 -15.34 -8.34 -16.90
N SER A 176 -14.78 -7.45 -17.73
CA SER A 176 -13.78 -7.83 -18.74
C SER A 176 -12.47 -8.38 -18.15
N VAL A 177 -12.01 -7.87 -17.00
CA VAL A 177 -10.84 -8.41 -16.31
C VAL A 177 -11.20 -9.76 -15.69
N PHE A 178 -12.37 -9.86 -15.04
CA PHE A 178 -12.82 -11.11 -14.44
C PHE A 178 -12.91 -12.25 -15.46
N ILE A 179 -13.48 -11.99 -16.64
CA ILE A 179 -13.61 -12.99 -17.73
C ILE A 179 -12.24 -13.40 -18.30
N ASN A 180 -11.28 -12.48 -18.41
CA ASN A 180 -9.92 -12.82 -18.87
C ASN A 180 -9.15 -13.68 -17.85
N ILE A 181 -9.44 -13.52 -16.56
CA ILE A 181 -8.81 -14.31 -15.48
C ILE A 181 -9.50 -15.66 -15.31
N PHE A 182 -10.83 -15.65 -15.36
CA PHE A 182 -11.70 -16.81 -15.18
C PHE A 182 -12.58 -16.96 -16.42
N PRO A 183 -12.01 -17.45 -17.55
CA PRO A 183 -12.82 -17.67 -18.74
C PRO A 183 -13.92 -18.68 -18.42
N PRO A 184 -15.19 -18.42 -18.79
CA PRO A 184 -16.23 -19.44 -18.67
C PRO A 184 -15.78 -20.64 -19.49
N TRP A 185 -15.76 -21.83 -18.86
CA TRP A 185 -15.38 -23.08 -19.51
C TRP A 185 -16.20 -23.23 -20.81
N SER A 186 -15.52 -23.24 -21.95
CA SER A 186 -16.08 -23.53 -23.27
C SER A 186 -16.24 -25.02 -23.46
#